data_AF-A0A2V8RQU4-F1
#
_entry.id   AF-A0A2V8RQU4-F1
#
_cell.length_a   1.000
_cell.length_b   1.000
_cell.length_c   1.000
_cell.angle_alpha   90.00
_cell.angle_beta   90.00
_cell.angle_gamma   90.00
#
_symmetry.space_group_name_H-M   'P 1'
#
loop_
_entity.id
_entity.type
_entity.pdbx_description
1 polymer ?
#
loop_
_entity_poly.entity_id
_entity_poly.type
_entity_poly.pdbx_seq_one_letter_code
_entity_poly.pdbx_strand_id
1 'polypeptide(L)'
;MRIILLSALLCLSVLSLVAQDLTKLEQQTETLRAQLREVTEKEAALEARRQQLDEDLRPENVQNRAALTGILDAEAAREQVRKQLEGEKARVAQQLELLATSQARLETAIAEAEAEMVRRRAAALTSNQLPTSEPSQPTTSALPSAHPASQRRVRRHRQSRKRVRRG
;
A
#
# COMPACT_ATOMS: atom_id res chain seq x y z
N MET A 1 18.10 35.91 28.49
CA MET A 1 16.99 35.16 29.15
C MET A 1 15.73 35.07 28.28
N ARG A 2 15.08 36.17 27.87
CA ARG A 2 13.85 36.13 27.04
C ARG A 2 14.02 35.49 25.65
N ILE A 3 15.13 35.73 24.96
CA ILE A 3 15.42 35.13 23.64
C ILE A 3 15.69 33.62 23.76
N ILE A 4 16.36 33.20 24.83
CA ILE A 4 16.63 31.77 25.12
C ILE A 4 15.31 31.06 25.42
N LEU A 5 14.42 31.67 26.21
CA LEU A 5 13.07 31.15 26.47
C LEU A 5 12.21 31.04 25.20
N LEU A 6 12.25 32.04 24.31
CA LEU A 6 11.53 32.00 23.03
C LEU A 6 12.09 30.92 22.10
N SER A 7 13.40 30.74 22.04
CA SER A 7 14.03 29.66 21.25
C SER A 7 13.70 28.26 21.79
N ALA A 8 13.68 28.10 23.11
CA ALA A 8 13.30 26.86 23.77
C ALA A 8 11.80 26.55 23.56
N LEU A 9 10.93 27.57 23.62
CA LEU A 9 9.48 27.44 23.38
C LEU A 9 9.18 27.08 21.91
N LEU A 10 9.94 27.64 20.96
CA LEU A 10 9.85 27.33 19.54
C LEU A 10 10.38 25.93 19.21
N CYS A 11 11.44 25.47 19.89
CA CYS A 11 11.94 24.11 19.74
C CYS A 11 10.98 23.07 20.32
N LEU A 12 10.37 23.35 21.48
CA LEU A 12 9.37 22.46 22.10
C LEU A 12 8.12 22.29 21.23
N SER A 13 7.67 23.35 20.55
CA SER A 13 6.50 23.28 19.68
C SER A 13 6.76 22.46 18.41
N VAL A 14 7.97 22.56 17.82
CA VAL A 14 8.35 21.78 16.64
C VAL A 14 8.57 20.30 16.96
N LEU A 15 9.15 19.96 18.12
CA LEU A 15 9.30 18.57 18.57
C LEU A 15 7.95 17.87 18.76
N SER A 16 6.97 18.60 19.30
CA SER A 16 5.63 18.06 19.54
C SER A 16 4.89 17.72 18.25
N LEU A 17 5.14 18.46 17.16
CA LEU A 17 4.48 18.25 15.87
C LEU A 17 5.02 17.00 15.15
N VAL A 18 6.33 16.76 15.18
CA VAL A 18 6.95 15.57 14.57
C VAL A 18 6.55 14.28 15.30
N ALA A 19 6.43 14.33 16.63
CA ALA A 19 5.98 13.20 17.43
C ALA A 19 4.53 12.80 17.12
N GLN A 20 3.63 13.78 16.98
CA GLN A 20 2.23 13.52 16.63
C GLN A 20 2.07 12.89 15.24
N ASP A 21 2.88 13.32 14.27
CA ASP A 21 2.86 12.77 12.92
C ASP A 21 3.39 11.34 12.86
N LEU A 22 4.44 11.02 13.63
CA LEU A 22 4.94 9.65 13.76
C LEU A 22 3.88 8.72 14.36
N THR A 23 3.20 9.15 15.44
CA THR A 23 2.15 8.35 16.07
C THR A 23 0.96 8.10 15.12
N LYS A 24 0.56 9.10 14.32
CA LYS A 24 -0.49 8.91 13.30
C LYS A 24 -0.08 7.90 12.23
N LEU A 25 1.17 7.98 11.78
CA LEU A 25 1.70 7.07 10.76
C LEU A 25 1.84 5.63 11.29
N GLU A 26 2.20 5.48 12.57
CA GLU A 26 2.20 4.19 13.27
C GLU A 26 0.79 3.60 13.37
N GLN A 27 -0.20 4.40 13.79
CA GLN A 27 -1.61 3.99 13.85
C GLN A 27 -2.16 3.59 12.47
N GLN A 28 -1.81 4.35 11.43
CA GLN A 28 -2.17 4.01 10.05
C GLN A 28 -1.55 2.67 9.63
N THR A 29 -0.28 2.45 9.93
CA THR A 29 0.41 1.19 9.60
C THR A 29 -0.23 0.01 10.32
N GLU A 30 -0.59 0.17 11.59
CA GLU A 30 -1.27 -0.90 12.34
C GLU A 30 -2.66 -1.19 11.78
N THR A 31 -3.38 -0.16 11.33
CA THR A 31 -4.67 -0.32 10.65
C THR A 31 -4.52 -1.12 9.34
N LEU A 32 -3.49 -0.81 8.53
CA LEU A 32 -3.20 -1.55 7.30
C LEU A 32 -2.85 -3.02 7.59
N ARG A 33 -2.07 -3.29 8.64
CA ARG A 33 -1.75 -4.67 9.06
C ARG A 33 -2.98 -5.43 9.55
N ALA A 34 -3.88 -4.76 10.27
CA ALA A 34 -5.15 -5.36 10.67
C ALA A 34 -5.99 -5.75 9.45
N GLN A 35 -6.09 -4.86 8.45
CA GLN A 35 -6.76 -5.16 7.18
C GLN A 35 -6.10 -6.32 6.42
N LEU A 36 -4.77 -6.38 6.41
CA LEU A 36 -4.04 -7.48 5.78
C LEU A 36 -4.40 -8.82 6.43
N ARG A 37 -4.42 -8.89 7.77
CA ARG A 37 -4.83 -10.10 8.50
C ARG A 37 -6.26 -10.52 8.13
N GLU A 38 -7.19 -9.58 8.10
CA GLU A 38 -8.60 -9.85 7.73
C GLU A 38 -8.70 -10.41 6.30
N VAL A 39 -7.93 -9.87 5.35
CA VAL A 39 -7.89 -10.37 3.97
C VAL A 39 -7.31 -11.78 3.91
N THR A 40 -6.21 -12.05 4.61
CA THR A 40 -5.60 -13.39 4.68
C THR A 40 -6.53 -14.42 5.33
N GLU A 41 -7.27 -14.05 6.38
CA GLU A 41 -8.27 -14.92 7.00
C GLU A 41 -9.40 -15.28 6.02
N LYS A 42 -9.89 -14.29 5.26
CA LYS A 42 -10.91 -14.52 4.21
C LYS A 42 -10.38 -15.39 3.07
N GLU A 43 -9.13 -15.18 2.67
CA GLU A 43 -8.47 -15.99 1.65
C GLU A 43 -8.39 -17.45 2.10
N ALA A 44 -7.88 -17.72 3.31
CA ALA A 44 -7.80 -19.07 3.86
C ALA A 44 -9.18 -19.77 3.92
N ALA A 45 -10.23 -19.03 4.31
CA ALA A 45 -11.60 -19.55 4.32
C ALA A 45 -12.11 -19.91 2.90
N LEU A 46 -11.83 -19.06 1.90
CA LEU A 46 -12.20 -19.32 0.51
C LEU A 46 -11.38 -20.43 -0.13
N GLU A 47 -10.10 -20.56 0.21
CA GLU A 47 -9.26 -21.69 -0.21
C GLU A 47 -9.79 -23.01 0.33
N ALA A 48 -10.17 -23.05 1.61
CA ALA A 48 -10.81 -24.23 2.21
C ALA A 48 -12.13 -24.56 1.49
N ARG A 49 -12.95 -23.54 1.16
CA ARG A 49 -14.17 -23.75 0.37
C ARG A 49 -13.87 -24.27 -1.04
N ARG A 50 -12.83 -23.77 -1.69
CA ARG A 50 -12.40 -24.24 -3.01
C ARG A 50 -11.99 -25.72 -2.96
N GLN A 51 -11.21 -26.11 -1.95
CA GLN A 51 -10.82 -27.49 -1.74
C GLN A 51 -12.03 -28.39 -1.50
N GLN A 52 -12.99 -27.94 -0.68
CA GLN A 52 -14.24 -28.67 -0.48
C GLN A 52 -15.02 -28.84 -1.80
N LEU A 53 -15.06 -27.82 -2.65
CA LEU A 53 -15.71 -27.91 -3.96
C LEU A 53 -14.97 -28.88 -4.91
N ASP A 54 -13.64 -28.96 -4.81
CA ASP A 54 -12.84 -29.94 -5.55
C ASP A 54 -13.17 -31.37 -5.13
N GLU A 55 -13.36 -31.60 -3.83
CA GLU A 55 -13.85 -32.87 -3.30
C GLU A 55 -15.28 -33.16 -3.74
N ASP A 56 -16.19 -32.18 -3.65
CA ASP A 56 -17.59 -32.32 -4.04
C ASP A 56 -17.74 -32.62 -5.55
N LEU A 57 -16.81 -32.14 -6.39
CA LEU A 57 -16.78 -32.36 -7.84
C LEU A 57 -16.34 -33.78 -8.22
N ARG A 58 -15.82 -34.57 -7.28
CA ARG A 58 -15.44 -35.95 -7.57
C ARG A 58 -16.66 -36.77 -8.04
N PRO A 59 -16.48 -37.70 -8.98
CA PRO A 59 -17.59 -38.43 -9.58
C PRO A 59 -18.52 -39.11 -8.56
N GLU A 60 -17.94 -39.70 -7.52
CA GLU A 60 -18.67 -40.36 -6.43
C GLU A 60 -19.59 -39.39 -5.66
N ASN A 61 -19.11 -38.19 -5.37
CA ASN A 61 -19.85 -37.18 -4.62
C ASN A 61 -20.93 -36.53 -5.48
N VAL A 62 -20.63 -36.25 -6.75
CA VAL A 62 -21.60 -35.80 -7.74
C VAL A 62 -22.73 -36.81 -7.89
N GLN A 63 -22.42 -38.10 -7.97
CA GLN A 63 -23.45 -39.14 -8.09
C GLN A 63 -24.35 -39.20 -6.86
N ASN A 64 -23.77 -39.13 -5.65
CA ASN A 64 -24.54 -39.10 -4.41
C ASN A 64 -25.47 -37.89 -4.32
N ARG A 65 -25.01 -36.72 -4.73
CA ARG A 65 -25.83 -35.48 -4.75
C ARG A 65 -26.89 -35.49 -5.85
N ALA A 66 -26.57 -36.04 -7.02
CA ALA A 66 -27.49 -36.19 -8.14
C ALA A 66 -28.66 -37.14 -7.80
N ALA A 67 -28.41 -38.17 -6.99
CA ALA A 67 -29.47 -39.08 -6.54
C ALA A 67 -30.54 -38.38 -5.68
N LEU A 68 -30.24 -37.24 -5.07
CA LEU A 68 -31.14 -36.48 -4.20
C LEU A 68 -31.95 -35.40 -4.96
N THR A 69 -31.66 -35.15 -6.24
CA THR A 69 -32.22 -33.99 -6.96
C THR A 69 -33.65 -34.23 -7.47
N GLY A 70 -34.19 -35.44 -7.33
CA GLY A 70 -35.55 -35.81 -7.77
C GLY A 70 -35.75 -35.86 -9.28
N ILE A 71 -34.67 -35.73 -10.05
CA ILE A 71 -34.67 -35.82 -11.52
C ILE A 71 -34.68 -37.30 -11.92
N LEU A 72 -35.57 -37.68 -12.84
CA LEU A 72 -35.73 -39.06 -13.31
C LEU A 72 -34.53 -39.55 -14.15
N ASP A 73 -33.87 -38.63 -14.86
CA ASP A 73 -32.68 -38.92 -15.65
C ASP A 73 -31.40 -38.70 -14.83
N ALA A 74 -30.70 -39.80 -14.54
CA ALA A 74 -29.46 -39.80 -13.77
C ALA A 74 -28.29 -39.12 -14.48
N GLU A 75 -28.28 -39.06 -15.82
CA GLU A 75 -27.24 -38.31 -16.54
C GLU A 75 -27.49 -36.81 -16.40
N ALA A 76 -28.70 -36.35 -16.73
CA ALA A 76 -29.08 -34.95 -16.59
C ALA A 76 -28.90 -34.44 -15.15
N ALA A 77 -29.25 -35.25 -14.15
CA ALA A 77 -29.05 -34.91 -12.74
C ALA A 77 -27.58 -34.66 -12.38
N ARG A 78 -26.67 -35.55 -12.83
CA ARG A 78 -25.22 -35.42 -12.58
C ARG A 78 -24.65 -34.20 -13.29
N GLU A 79 -25.04 -33.98 -14.54
CA GLU A 79 -24.57 -32.83 -15.31
C GLU A 79 -25.02 -31.50 -14.68
N GLN A 80 -26.27 -31.44 -14.20
CA GLN A 80 -26.76 -30.27 -13.48
C GLN A 80 -25.96 -30.00 -12.20
N VAL A 81 -25.71 -31.03 -11.39
CA VAL A 81 -24.91 -30.90 -10.16
C VAL A 81 -23.48 -30.46 -10.48
N ARG A 82 -22.84 -31.04 -11.51
CA ARG A 82 -21.50 -30.62 -11.95
C ARG A 82 -21.47 -29.15 -12.33
N LYS A 83 -22.37 -28.71 -13.21
CA LYS A 83 -22.44 -27.30 -13.63
C LYS A 83 -22.63 -26.35 -12.46
N GLN A 84 -23.44 -26.73 -11.47
CA GLN A 84 -23.63 -25.94 -10.27
C GLN A 84 -22.32 -25.82 -9.47
N LEU A 85 -21.62 -26.93 -9.22
CA LEU A 85 -20.37 -26.95 -8.48
C LEU A 85 -19.22 -26.26 -9.21
N GLU A 86 -19.10 -26.44 -10.52
CA GLU A 86 -18.14 -25.73 -11.36
C GLU A 86 -18.41 -24.22 -11.36
N GLY A 87 -19.68 -23.82 -11.42
CA GLY A 87 -20.09 -22.43 -11.30
C GLY A 87 -19.74 -21.82 -9.94
N GLU A 88 -19.96 -22.54 -8.84
CA GLU A 88 -19.54 -22.12 -7.51
C GLU A 88 -18.01 -22.01 -7.40
N LYS A 89 -17.28 -23.01 -7.88
CA LYS A 89 -15.82 -23.02 -7.89
C LYS A 89 -15.26 -21.83 -8.68
N ALA A 90 -15.84 -21.53 -9.84
CA ALA A 90 -15.45 -20.38 -10.64
C ALA A 90 -15.66 -19.05 -9.90
N ARG A 91 -16.79 -18.89 -9.18
CA ARG A 91 -17.05 -17.70 -8.36
C ARG A 91 -16.06 -17.57 -7.20
N VAL A 92 -15.75 -18.67 -6.52
CA VAL A 92 -14.75 -18.70 -5.42
C VAL A 92 -13.37 -18.34 -5.96
N ALA A 93 -12.98 -18.87 -7.13
CA ALA A 93 -11.72 -18.52 -7.77
C ALA A 93 -11.61 -17.02 -8.10
N GLN A 94 -12.69 -16.40 -8.61
CA GLN A 94 -12.74 -14.96 -8.86
C GLN A 94 -12.61 -14.14 -7.57
N GLN A 95 -13.24 -14.59 -6.48
CA GLN A 95 -13.12 -13.93 -5.19
C GLN A 95 -11.68 -13.99 -4.64
N LEU A 96 -11.02 -15.15 -4.78
CA LEU A 96 -9.61 -15.31 -4.40
C LEU A 96 -8.70 -14.38 -5.22
N GLU A 97 -8.92 -14.25 -6.53
CA GLU A 97 -8.13 -13.34 -7.38
C GLU A 97 -8.28 -11.86 -6.95
N LEU A 98 -9.49 -11.46 -6.58
CA LEU A 98 -9.75 -10.12 -6.05
C LEU A 98 -9.04 -9.89 -4.72
N LEU A 99 -9.07 -10.88 -3.82
CA LEU A 99 -8.37 -10.80 -2.53
C LEU A 99 -6.86 -10.75 -2.71
N ALA A 100 -6.28 -11.56 -3.60
CA ALA A 100 -4.85 -11.52 -3.91
C ALA A 100 -4.41 -10.14 -4.41
N THR A 101 -5.23 -9.50 -5.26
CA THR A 101 -4.99 -8.12 -5.70
C THR A 101 -5.06 -7.13 -4.53
N SER A 102 -6.01 -7.32 -3.60
CA SER A 102 -6.12 -6.48 -2.39
C SER A 102 -4.94 -6.67 -1.46
N GLN A 103 -4.49 -7.90 -1.25
CA GLN A 103 -3.34 -8.24 -0.43
C GLN A 103 -2.07 -7.57 -0.95
N ALA A 104 -1.77 -7.72 -2.24
CA ALA A 104 -0.59 -7.08 -2.86
C ALA A 104 -0.60 -5.56 -2.70
N ARG A 105 -1.78 -4.92 -2.79
CA ARG A 105 -1.94 -3.47 -2.56
C ARG A 105 -1.69 -3.10 -1.11
N LEU A 106 -2.21 -3.87 -0.15
CA LEU A 106 -2.00 -3.64 1.27
C LEU A 106 -0.54 -3.83 1.66
N GLU A 107 0.12 -4.87 1.18
CA GLU A 107 1.55 -5.12 1.40
C GLU A 107 2.41 -3.97 0.88
N THR A 108 2.10 -3.47 -0.33
CA THR A 108 2.79 -2.30 -0.91
C THR A 108 2.56 -1.06 -0.04
N ALA A 109 1.31 -0.80 0.39
CA ALA A 109 0.99 0.35 1.22
C ALA A 109 1.67 0.30 2.60
N ILE A 110 1.78 -0.91 3.20
CA ILE A 110 2.51 -1.12 4.45
C ILE A 110 4.00 -0.82 4.24
N ALA A 111 4.61 -1.36 3.18
CA ALA A 111 6.02 -1.12 2.88
C ALA A 111 6.33 0.37 2.67
N GLU A 112 5.44 1.10 1.98
CA GLU A 112 5.56 2.55 1.79
C GLU A 112 5.43 3.32 3.10
N ALA A 113 4.44 2.99 3.94
CA ALA A 113 4.23 3.62 5.23
C ALA A 113 5.42 3.36 6.18
N GLU A 114 5.95 2.15 6.19
CA GLU A 114 7.13 1.77 6.97
C GLU A 114 8.39 2.52 6.51
N ALA A 115 8.60 2.63 5.19
CA ALA A 115 9.69 3.43 4.65
C ALA A 115 9.56 4.92 5.05
N GLU A 116 8.35 5.47 5.06
CA GLU A 116 8.11 6.84 5.52
C GLU A 116 8.40 7.00 7.02
N MET A 117 7.98 6.06 7.87
CA MET A 117 8.30 6.06 9.30
C MET A 117 9.81 6.09 9.54
N VAL A 118 10.57 5.25 8.82
CA VAL A 118 12.04 5.22 8.92
C VAL A 118 12.64 6.57 8.50
N ARG A 119 12.19 7.15 7.38
CA ARG A 119 12.66 8.47 6.92
C ARG A 119 12.40 9.58 7.94
N ARG A 120 11.19 9.63 8.52
CA ARG A 120 10.82 10.65 9.52
C ARG A 120 11.60 10.48 10.82
N ARG A 121 11.82 9.24 11.28
CA ARG A 121 12.68 8.95 12.45
C ARG A 121 14.12 9.38 12.21
N ALA A 122 14.69 9.07 11.04
CA ALA A 122 16.04 9.52 10.68
C ALA A 122 16.15 11.05 10.66
N ALA A 123 15.18 11.75 10.06
CA ALA A 123 15.15 13.21 10.01
C ALA A 123 15.06 13.84 11.42
N ALA A 124 14.27 13.26 12.33
CA ALA A 124 14.18 13.72 13.72
C ALA A 124 15.53 13.60 14.45
N LEU A 125 16.27 12.52 14.22
CA LEU A 125 17.60 12.31 14.81
C LEU A 125 18.64 13.28 14.25
N THR A 126 18.64 13.55 12.94
CA THR A 126 19.54 14.52 12.31
C THR A 126 19.24 15.96 12.72
N SER A 127 17.95 16.31 12.88
CA SER A 127 17.54 17.64 13.36
C SER A 127 18.03 17.94 14.78
N ASN A 128 18.31 16.91 15.59
CA ASN A 128 18.80 17.06 16.95
C ASN A 128 20.35 17.15 17.04
N GLN A 129 21.06 17.08 15.89
CA GLN A 129 22.53 17.08 15.81
C GLN A 129 23.11 18.34 15.11
N LEU A 130 22.52 19.53 15.22
CA LEU A 130 23.25 20.77 14.89
C LEU A 130 24.10 21.23 16.10
N PRO A 131 25.44 21.07 16.09
CA PRO A 131 26.29 21.93 16.89
C PRO A 131 26.32 23.33 16.26
N THR A 132 26.08 24.33 17.11
CA THR A 132 26.42 25.73 16.91
C THR A 132 27.86 25.84 16.39
N SER A 133 28.01 26.16 15.11
CA SER A 133 29.22 26.75 14.56
C SER A 133 28.95 28.24 14.41
N GLU A 134 29.31 29.02 15.44
CA GLU A 134 29.48 30.46 15.31
C GLU A 134 30.89 30.81 14.81
N PRO A 135 31.05 31.99 14.19
CA PRO A 135 31.99 32.24 13.11
C PRO A 135 33.30 32.88 13.59
N SER A 136 34.41 32.60 12.93
CA SER A 136 35.63 33.39 13.05
C SER A 136 35.97 34.01 11.70
N GLN A 137 35.61 35.29 11.52
CA GLN A 137 36.30 36.16 10.58
C GLN A 137 37.60 36.65 11.21
N PRO A 138 38.63 36.90 10.39
CA PRO A 138 39.23 38.22 10.43
C PRO A 138 39.21 38.90 9.05
N THR A 139 39.02 40.21 9.10
CA THR A 139 39.12 41.20 8.03
C THR A 139 40.47 41.13 7.30
N THR A 140 40.50 41.43 5.99
CA THR A 140 41.34 42.45 5.32
C THR A 140 41.12 42.43 3.79
N SER A 141 40.55 43.52 3.27
CA SER A 141 40.81 44.24 2.00
C SER A 141 41.10 43.50 0.68
N ALA A 142 40.21 43.66 -0.31
CA ALA A 142 40.47 44.34 -1.60
C ALA A 142 39.40 44.01 -2.69
N LEU A 143 38.72 45.04 -3.21
CA LEU A 143 37.94 45.08 -4.46
C LEU A 143 38.88 45.39 -5.65
N PRO A 144 38.44 45.44 -6.94
CA PRO A 144 37.29 44.82 -7.64
C PRO A 144 37.68 44.23 -9.03
N SER A 145 36.84 43.35 -9.61
CA SER A 145 36.63 43.37 -11.07
C SER A 145 35.47 42.48 -11.57
N ALA A 146 34.61 43.12 -12.37
CA ALA A 146 33.88 42.62 -13.54
C ALA A 146 32.54 41.84 -13.39
N HIS A 147 31.47 42.57 -13.73
CA HIS A 147 30.14 42.18 -14.23
C HIS A 147 30.14 41.24 -15.49
N PRO A 148 28.98 40.89 -16.10
CA PRO A 148 27.81 40.17 -15.59
C PRO A 148 27.29 39.10 -16.61
N ALA A 149 26.12 38.51 -16.31
CA ALA A 149 25.12 37.97 -17.25
C ALA A 149 25.27 36.52 -17.80
N SER A 150 24.26 35.69 -17.52
CA SER A 150 23.40 35.11 -18.57
C SER A 150 22.34 34.19 -17.97
N GLN A 151 21.08 34.65 -18.01
CA GLN A 151 19.88 33.83 -17.87
C GLN A 151 19.67 32.96 -19.12
N ARG A 152 19.24 31.70 -18.97
CA ARG A 152 18.49 30.98 -20.02
C ARG A 152 17.68 29.83 -19.44
N ARG A 153 16.40 30.06 -19.13
CA ARG A 153 15.19 29.78 -19.95
C ARG A 153 15.00 28.31 -20.39
N VAL A 154 14.06 27.65 -19.69
CA VAL A 154 12.89 26.88 -20.19
C VAL A 154 13.08 25.94 -21.38
N ARG A 155 12.70 24.66 -21.22
CA ARG A 155 11.94 23.93 -22.27
C ARG A 155 11.04 22.81 -21.72
N ARG A 156 9.74 23.07 -21.82
CA ARG A 156 8.63 22.09 -21.78
C ARG A 156 8.76 21.10 -22.95
N HIS A 157 8.47 19.83 -22.72
CA HIS A 157 8.12 18.85 -23.77
C HIS A 157 7.00 17.96 -23.23
N ARG A 158 5.73 18.36 -23.40
CA ARG A 158 4.79 18.08 -24.51
C ARG A 158 4.46 16.59 -24.68
N GLN A 159 3.27 16.28 -24.18
CA GLN A 159 2.37 15.17 -24.47
C GLN A 159 2.49 14.58 -25.88
N SER A 160 2.40 13.25 -25.95
CA SER A 160 1.82 12.56 -27.12
C SER A 160 0.84 11.49 -26.65
N ARG A 161 -0.44 11.84 -26.74
CA ARG A 161 -1.57 10.91 -26.71
C ARG A 161 -1.54 10.11 -28.01
N LYS A 162 -1.44 8.78 -27.94
CA LYS A 162 -1.82 7.93 -29.06
C LYS A 162 -3.11 7.19 -28.71
N ARG A 163 -4.22 7.81 -29.13
CA ARG A 163 -5.50 7.11 -29.32
C ARG A 163 -5.29 6.10 -30.44
N VAL A 164 -5.50 4.82 -30.17
CA VAL A 164 -5.80 3.84 -31.21
C VAL A 164 -7.28 3.52 -31.11
N ARG A 165 -7.93 3.74 -32.25
CA ARG A 165 -9.35 3.74 -32.52
C ARG A 165 -9.67 2.39 -33.16
N ARG A 166 -10.71 1.74 -32.64
CA ARG A 166 -11.69 0.87 -33.31
C ARG A 166 -11.26 0.21 -34.63
N GLY A 167 -11.15 -1.11 -34.61
CA GLY A 167 -11.79 -2.01 -35.57
C GLY A 167 -12.78 -2.84 -34.79
#